data_AF-K9QUX0-F1
#
_entry.id   AF-K9QUX0-F1
#
_cell.length_a   1.000
_cell.length_b   1.000
_cell.length_c   1.000
_cell.angle_alpha   90.00
_cell.angle_beta   90.00
_cell.angle_gamma   90.00
#
_symmetry.space_group_name_H-M   'P 1'
#
loop_
_entity.id
_entity.type
_entity.pdbx_description
1 polymer ?
#
loop_
_entity_poly.entity_id
_entity_poly.type
_entity_poly.pdbx_seq_one_letter_code
_entity_poly.pdbx_strand_id
1 'polypeptide(L)'
;MPIVQHEFTKKIIEILDYYYPNQGNQVLESSELLQYLNIKTKAANRGSKSRAGFANHYAIYVLVEDYLNHEFHINNNYENYAGAQFTNLLSRQRELPFGSKLQNHALNHRLNEEFRKYFPTSLHLPIIRDATTNRYWINENLIKIIIDNNQINIATSVKDIIDAYVKARSDAFNEFLLYCQQMIDIQQQEPTRSIEFIRGLLRPNIDARVFEIVTYAILKEYYAEQQIYWGWSPDELNTEYLILYKTGRTNANDGGIDFVMKPLGRFFQVTENIDAGKYFLDIDKVQRYPITFVVKTEDTVQNILKKVEEQAKERYKIKAIVNRYLSSVEEVINIPELMRRFDAVLVLNKGAAVIEEIVIQSRVEFNVEAEEQDILTYEQTFEE
;
A
#
# COMPACT_ATOMS: atom_id res chain seq x y z
N MET A 1 -10.81 -0.21 -26.53
CA MET A 1 -10.25 1.03 -25.94
C MET A 1 -8.75 0.98 -26.18
N PRO A 2 -8.06 2.07 -26.57
CA PRO A 2 -6.62 2.00 -26.80
C PRO A 2 -5.90 1.59 -25.51
N ILE A 3 -4.97 0.64 -25.61
CA ILE A 3 -4.20 0.16 -24.46
C ILE A 3 -3.28 1.28 -24.00
N VAL A 4 -3.41 1.67 -22.73
CA VAL A 4 -2.50 2.65 -22.13
C VAL A 4 -1.15 1.98 -21.93
N GLN A 5 -0.17 2.40 -22.74
CA GLN A 5 1.19 1.92 -22.67
C GLN A 5 1.91 2.51 -21.45
N HIS A 6 2.63 1.67 -20.72
CA HIS A 6 3.56 2.06 -19.68
C HIS A 6 4.83 1.20 -19.75
N GLU A 7 5.82 1.51 -18.92
CA GLU A 7 7.14 0.87 -18.98
C GLU A 7 7.05 -0.65 -18.85
N PHE A 8 6.24 -1.16 -17.91
CA PHE A 8 6.02 -2.60 -17.75
C PHE A 8 5.23 -3.26 -18.90
N THR A 9 4.52 -2.49 -19.74
CA THR A 9 3.83 -3.06 -20.91
C THR A 9 4.83 -3.68 -21.88
N LYS A 10 6.03 -3.12 -22.00
CA LYS A 10 7.12 -3.72 -22.79
C LYS A 10 7.48 -5.11 -22.25
N LYS A 11 7.55 -5.26 -20.93
CA LYS A 11 7.84 -6.56 -20.31
C LYS A 11 6.75 -7.59 -20.55
N ILE A 12 5.48 -7.14 -20.50
CA ILE A 12 4.34 -7.99 -20.87
C ILE A 12 4.47 -8.46 -22.32
N ILE A 13 4.73 -7.54 -23.26
CA ILE A 13 4.89 -7.87 -24.68
C ILE A 13 6.07 -8.84 -24.89
N GLU A 14 7.21 -8.63 -24.24
CA GLU A 14 8.36 -9.55 -24.29
C GLU A 14 7.99 -10.97 -23.83
N ILE A 15 7.23 -11.11 -22.73
CA ILE A 15 6.78 -12.41 -22.23
C ILE A 15 5.80 -13.04 -23.24
N LEU A 16 4.88 -12.26 -23.79
CA LEU A 16 3.95 -12.77 -24.79
C LEU A 16 4.66 -13.18 -26.09
N ASP A 17 5.66 -12.43 -26.55
CA ASP A 17 6.46 -12.78 -27.73
C ASP A 17 7.32 -14.03 -27.52
N TYR A 18 7.71 -14.33 -26.29
CA TYR A 18 8.38 -15.61 -25.98
C TYR A 18 7.46 -16.82 -26.24
N TYR A 19 6.17 -16.71 -25.89
CA TYR A 19 5.18 -17.79 -26.09
C TYR A 19 4.54 -17.76 -27.48
N TYR A 20 4.37 -16.58 -28.07
CA TYR A 20 3.71 -16.34 -29.36
C TYR A 20 4.59 -15.41 -30.20
N PRO A 21 5.62 -15.95 -30.88
CA PRO A 21 6.64 -15.15 -31.55
C PRO A 21 6.08 -14.10 -32.52
N ASN A 22 6.44 -12.83 -32.28
CA ASN A 22 6.02 -11.64 -33.04
C ASN A 22 4.53 -11.30 -32.96
N GLN A 23 3.78 -11.91 -32.04
CA GLN A 23 2.34 -11.69 -31.87
C GLN A 23 2.00 -11.03 -30.53
N GLY A 24 2.98 -10.66 -29.69
CA GLY A 24 2.75 -10.20 -28.32
C GLY A 24 1.78 -9.02 -28.21
N ASN A 25 1.88 -8.03 -29.11
CA ASN A 25 0.93 -6.92 -29.16
C ASN A 25 -0.49 -7.38 -29.51
N GLN A 26 -0.63 -8.22 -30.53
CA GLN A 26 -1.94 -8.72 -30.99
C GLN A 26 -2.62 -9.58 -29.93
N VAL A 27 -1.85 -10.42 -29.23
CA VAL A 27 -2.29 -11.24 -28.10
C VAL A 27 -2.77 -10.36 -26.95
N LEU A 28 -2.00 -9.33 -26.59
CA LEU A 28 -2.39 -8.37 -25.56
C LEU A 28 -3.68 -7.63 -25.93
N GLU A 29 -3.83 -7.22 -27.18
CA GLU A 29 -5.03 -6.51 -27.67
C GLU A 29 -6.28 -7.37 -27.72
N SER A 30 -6.13 -8.68 -27.87
CA SER A 30 -7.24 -9.61 -28.05
C SER A 30 -7.73 -10.25 -26.74
N SER A 31 -7.06 -10.00 -25.60
CA SER A 31 -7.44 -10.54 -24.29
C SER A 31 -7.78 -9.43 -23.28
N GLU A 32 -9.02 -9.39 -22.83
CA GLU A 32 -9.45 -8.51 -21.73
C GLU A 32 -8.72 -8.83 -20.42
N LEU A 33 -8.35 -10.10 -20.19
CA LEU A 33 -7.56 -10.50 -19.02
C LEU A 33 -6.14 -9.93 -19.07
N LEU A 34 -5.47 -10.00 -20.22
CA LEU A 34 -4.13 -9.39 -20.39
C LEU A 34 -4.19 -7.86 -20.34
N GLN A 35 -5.23 -7.24 -20.91
CA GLN A 35 -5.46 -5.80 -20.77
C GLN A 35 -5.70 -5.40 -19.31
N TYR A 36 -6.46 -6.19 -18.56
CA TYR A 36 -6.64 -6.01 -17.11
C TYR A 36 -5.29 -6.08 -16.39
N LEU A 37 -4.48 -7.11 -16.65
CA LEU A 37 -3.14 -7.23 -16.05
C LEU A 37 -2.24 -6.05 -16.42
N ASN A 38 -2.26 -5.57 -17.67
CA ASN A 38 -1.55 -4.35 -18.04
C ASN A 38 -2.01 -3.16 -17.19
N ILE A 39 -3.31 -2.89 -17.09
CA ILE A 39 -3.84 -1.81 -16.24
C ILE A 39 -3.37 -1.94 -14.78
N LYS A 40 -3.38 -3.16 -14.23
CA LYS A 40 -3.03 -3.44 -12.83
C LYS A 40 -1.53 -3.48 -12.55
N THR A 41 -0.69 -3.68 -13.56
CA THR A 41 0.78 -3.71 -13.44
C THR A 41 1.45 -2.37 -13.73
N LYS A 42 0.66 -1.31 -13.98
CA LYS A 42 1.14 0.08 -14.10
C LYS A 42 2.06 0.52 -12.95
N ALA A 43 1.88 -0.10 -11.78
CA ALA A 43 2.66 0.13 -10.57
C ALA A 43 4.06 -0.49 -10.57
N ALA A 44 4.44 -1.28 -11.58
CA ALA A 44 5.71 -2.01 -11.55
C ALA A 44 6.90 -1.04 -11.48
N ASN A 45 6.87 -0.02 -12.33
CA ASN A 45 8.00 0.92 -12.51
C ASN A 45 7.63 2.35 -12.06
N ARG A 46 6.43 2.54 -11.48
CA ARG A 46 6.07 3.80 -10.83
C ARG A 46 6.60 3.79 -9.40
N GLY A 47 7.19 4.93 -9.03
CA GLY A 47 7.41 5.28 -7.63
C GLY A 47 6.13 5.03 -6.83
N SER A 48 6.30 4.70 -5.57
CA SER A 48 5.43 3.84 -4.76
C SER A 48 3.93 4.23 -4.67
N LYS A 49 3.51 5.42 -5.16
CA LYS A 49 2.13 5.98 -5.17
C LYS A 49 1.01 5.04 -5.63
N SER A 50 1.30 4.03 -6.44
CA SER A 50 0.31 3.07 -6.92
C SER A 50 0.30 1.80 -6.07
N ARG A 51 -0.82 1.52 -5.39
CA ARG A 51 -1.08 0.25 -4.69
C ARG A 51 -0.74 -0.94 -5.60
N ALA A 52 0.10 -1.85 -5.14
CA ALA A 52 0.58 -2.98 -5.93
C ALA A 52 -0.52 -4.00 -6.31
N GLY A 53 -1.67 -3.95 -5.65
CA GLY A 53 -2.84 -4.75 -6.05
C GLY A 53 -2.61 -6.26 -6.01
N PHE A 54 -1.66 -6.77 -5.21
CA PHE A 54 -1.29 -8.19 -5.15
C PHE A 54 -2.49 -9.12 -4.93
N ALA A 55 -3.49 -8.70 -4.14
CA ALA A 55 -4.69 -9.49 -3.89
C ALA A 55 -5.39 -9.96 -5.19
N ASN A 56 -5.54 -9.06 -6.18
CA ASN A 56 -6.21 -9.36 -7.43
C ASN A 56 -5.31 -10.15 -8.38
N HIS A 57 -4.02 -9.81 -8.46
CA HIS A 57 -3.04 -10.58 -9.23
C HIS A 57 -2.95 -12.01 -8.72
N TYR A 58 -2.83 -12.22 -7.40
CA TYR A 58 -2.73 -13.54 -6.81
C TYR A 58 -4.01 -14.32 -6.91
N ALA A 59 -5.18 -13.68 -6.93
CA ALA A 59 -6.44 -14.39 -7.17
C ALA A 59 -6.49 -15.01 -8.57
N ILE A 60 -5.98 -14.31 -9.59
CA ILE A 60 -5.78 -14.86 -10.93
C ILE A 60 -4.69 -15.92 -10.91
N TYR A 61 -3.55 -15.61 -10.29
CA TYR A 61 -2.36 -16.48 -10.23
C TYR A 61 -2.69 -17.87 -9.71
N VAL A 62 -3.29 -17.98 -8.52
CA VAL A 62 -3.50 -19.29 -7.88
C VAL A 62 -4.52 -20.15 -8.63
N LEU A 63 -5.49 -19.53 -9.31
CA LEU A 63 -6.45 -20.25 -10.15
C LEU A 63 -5.83 -20.69 -11.47
N VAL A 64 -4.95 -19.87 -12.06
CA VAL A 64 -4.17 -20.23 -13.25
C VAL A 64 -3.14 -21.31 -12.91
N GLU A 65 -2.48 -21.22 -11.76
CA GLU A 65 -1.55 -22.22 -11.24
C GLU A 65 -2.27 -23.55 -11.02
N ASP A 66 -3.44 -23.55 -10.37
CA ASP A 66 -4.28 -24.74 -10.22
C ASP A 66 -4.68 -25.33 -11.59
N TYR A 67 -5.04 -24.47 -12.55
CA TYR A 67 -5.39 -24.90 -13.90
C TYR A 67 -4.22 -25.58 -14.63
N LEU A 68 -3.02 -25.02 -14.51
CA LEU A 68 -1.80 -25.54 -15.11
C LEU A 68 -1.32 -26.83 -14.44
N ASN A 69 -1.39 -26.92 -13.10
CA ASN A 69 -0.97 -28.08 -12.32
C ASN A 69 -1.79 -29.35 -12.62
N HIS A 70 -3.04 -29.20 -13.05
CA HIS A 70 -3.88 -30.29 -13.52
C HIS A 70 -3.79 -30.53 -15.04
N GLU A 71 -2.86 -29.86 -15.73
CA GLU A 71 -2.60 -30.00 -17.16
C GLU A 71 -3.82 -29.72 -18.06
N PHE A 72 -4.78 -28.90 -17.60
CA PHE A 72 -5.99 -28.59 -18.37
C PHE A 72 -5.70 -27.88 -19.70
N HIS A 73 -4.58 -27.16 -19.76
CA HIS A 73 -4.06 -26.52 -20.98
C HIS A 73 -3.68 -27.53 -22.09
N ILE A 74 -3.45 -28.80 -21.73
CA ILE A 74 -3.09 -29.88 -22.65
C ILE A 74 -4.29 -30.80 -22.89
N ASN A 75 -4.93 -31.24 -21.80
CA ASN A 75 -5.85 -32.38 -21.82
C ASN A 75 -7.33 -32.00 -22.05
N ASN A 76 -7.67 -30.70 -22.10
CA ASN A 76 -9.02 -30.16 -22.38
C ASN A 76 -10.18 -30.73 -21.52
N ASN A 77 -9.89 -31.38 -20.38
CA ASN A 77 -10.88 -31.99 -19.49
C ASN A 77 -11.37 -31.04 -18.38
N TYR A 78 -11.15 -29.73 -18.53
CA TYR A 78 -11.48 -28.73 -17.51
C TYR A 78 -12.97 -28.63 -17.19
N GLU A 79 -13.84 -28.91 -18.16
CA GLU A 79 -15.29 -28.94 -17.98
C GLU A 79 -15.76 -29.96 -16.92
N ASN A 80 -14.96 -31.01 -16.67
CA ASN A 80 -15.26 -32.05 -15.70
C ASN A 80 -14.62 -31.78 -14.32
N TYR A 81 -13.92 -30.65 -14.16
CA TYR A 81 -13.22 -30.34 -12.93
C TYR A 81 -14.18 -29.87 -11.83
N ALA A 82 -14.10 -30.52 -10.67
CA ALA A 82 -14.90 -30.18 -9.49
C ALA A 82 -14.57 -28.79 -8.88
N GLY A 83 -13.49 -28.14 -9.33
CA GLY A 83 -13.08 -26.82 -8.89
C GLY A 83 -12.09 -26.83 -7.74
N ALA A 84 -11.31 -25.76 -7.65
CA ALA A 84 -10.34 -25.57 -6.59
C ALA A 84 -11.03 -25.24 -5.26
N GLN A 85 -10.48 -25.75 -4.15
CA GLN A 85 -10.96 -25.42 -2.81
C GLN A 85 -10.47 -24.03 -2.40
N PHE A 86 -11.39 -23.22 -1.87
CA PHE A 86 -11.07 -21.90 -1.33
C PHE A 86 -9.87 -21.88 -0.38
N THR A 87 -9.82 -22.83 0.56
CA THR A 87 -8.77 -22.91 1.59
C THR A 87 -7.40 -23.10 0.98
N ASN A 88 -7.30 -23.92 -0.07
CA ASN A 88 -6.04 -24.21 -0.75
C ASN A 88 -5.59 -22.98 -1.55
N LEU A 89 -6.52 -22.33 -2.26
CA LEU A 89 -6.22 -21.10 -2.99
C LEU A 89 -5.76 -19.99 -2.04
N LEU A 90 -6.45 -19.78 -0.92
CA LEU A 90 -6.08 -18.75 0.05
C LEU A 90 -4.73 -19.06 0.72
N SER A 91 -4.46 -20.32 1.08
CA SER A 91 -3.15 -20.74 1.61
C SER A 91 -2.06 -20.39 0.61
N ARG A 92 -2.26 -20.77 -0.65
CA ARG A 92 -1.30 -20.51 -1.71
C ARG A 92 -1.07 -19.02 -1.96
N GLN A 93 -2.12 -18.19 -1.92
CA GLN A 93 -1.98 -16.73 -2.02
C GLN A 93 -1.10 -16.15 -0.91
N ARG A 94 -1.10 -16.76 0.29
CA ARG A 94 -0.34 -16.28 1.46
C ARG A 94 1.11 -16.72 1.45
N GLU A 95 1.44 -17.77 0.71
CA GLU A 95 2.82 -18.23 0.48
C GLU A 95 3.57 -17.34 -0.53
N LEU A 96 2.86 -16.64 -1.41
CA LEU A 96 3.48 -15.76 -2.40
C LEU A 96 4.08 -14.50 -1.75
N PRO A 97 5.15 -13.90 -2.32
CA PRO A 97 5.77 -12.68 -1.79
C PRO A 97 4.73 -11.57 -1.55
N PHE A 98 4.84 -10.84 -0.45
CA PHE A 98 3.85 -9.83 -0.03
C PHE A 98 2.44 -10.36 0.28
N GLY A 99 2.21 -11.68 0.20
CA GLY A 99 0.89 -12.32 0.26
C GLY A 99 0.41 -12.71 1.66
N SER A 100 1.31 -12.80 2.64
CA SER A 100 1.05 -13.41 3.97
C SER A 100 -0.19 -12.89 4.70
N LYS A 101 -0.51 -11.60 4.56
CA LYS A 101 -1.68 -10.96 5.21
C LYS A 101 -2.86 -10.71 4.26
N LEU A 102 -2.88 -11.34 3.08
CA LEU A 102 -4.00 -11.21 2.16
C LEU A 102 -5.31 -11.78 2.74
N GLN A 103 -6.37 -11.03 2.49
CA GLN A 103 -7.74 -11.37 2.84
C GLN A 103 -8.46 -12.02 1.66
N ASN A 104 -9.57 -12.68 1.94
CA ASN A 104 -10.34 -13.47 0.98
C ASN A 104 -11.16 -12.66 -0.05
N HIS A 105 -11.24 -11.33 0.11
CA HIS A 105 -12.14 -10.49 -0.68
C HIS A 105 -11.88 -10.56 -2.19
N ALA A 106 -10.61 -10.69 -2.61
CA ALA A 106 -10.25 -10.77 -4.02
C ALA A 106 -10.84 -12.00 -4.72
N LEU A 107 -10.69 -13.19 -4.14
CA LEU A 107 -11.29 -14.43 -4.65
C LEU A 107 -12.82 -14.38 -4.63
N ASN A 108 -13.41 -13.70 -3.64
CA ASN A 108 -14.86 -13.75 -3.41
C ASN A 108 -15.69 -12.81 -4.29
N HIS A 109 -15.25 -11.58 -4.51
CA HIS A 109 -16.03 -10.59 -5.29
C HIS A 109 -15.17 -9.45 -5.86
N ARG A 110 -14.14 -8.99 -5.14
CA ARG A 110 -13.45 -7.73 -5.43
C ARG A 110 -12.74 -7.74 -6.79
N LEU A 111 -12.16 -8.87 -7.20
CA LEU A 111 -11.55 -8.99 -8.53
C LEU A 111 -12.60 -8.85 -9.63
N ASN A 112 -13.70 -9.60 -9.54
CA ASN A 112 -14.76 -9.58 -10.55
C ASN A 112 -15.45 -8.21 -10.63
N GLU A 113 -15.71 -7.55 -9.50
CA GLU A 113 -16.28 -6.19 -9.48
C GLU A 113 -15.34 -5.16 -10.10
N GLU A 114 -14.04 -5.24 -9.80
CA GLU A 114 -13.05 -4.35 -10.39
C GLU A 114 -12.90 -4.60 -11.90
N PHE A 115 -12.83 -5.87 -12.32
CA PHE A 115 -12.77 -6.25 -13.72
C PHE A 115 -13.97 -5.69 -14.51
N ARG A 116 -15.19 -5.83 -13.98
CA ARG A 116 -16.41 -5.29 -14.59
C ARG A 116 -16.40 -3.77 -14.73
N LYS A 117 -15.71 -3.03 -13.86
CA LYS A 117 -15.56 -1.56 -14.00
C LYS A 117 -14.72 -1.18 -15.21
N TYR A 118 -13.71 -1.98 -15.55
CA TYR A 118 -12.86 -1.76 -16.72
C TYR A 118 -13.48 -2.33 -18.00
N PHE A 119 -14.19 -3.46 -17.91
CA PHE A 119 -14.78 -4.18 -19.04
C PHE A 119 -16.29 -4.40 -18.81
N PRO A 120 -17.12 -3.34 -18.83
CA PRO A 120 -18.55 -3.43 -18.49
C PRO A 120 -19.37 -4.22 -19.50
N THR A 121 -18.87 -4.38 -20.73
CA THR A 121 -19.50 -5.14 -21.82
C THR A 121 -19.03 -6.58 -21.91
N SER A 122 -18.06 -6.99 -21.07
CA SER A 122 -17.56 -8.36 -21.09
C SER A 122 -18.63 -9.33 -20.63
N LEU A 123 -18.82 -10.42 -21.38
CA LEU A 123 -19.73 -11.50 -21.03
C LEU A 123 -19.16 -12.41 -19.93
N HIS A 124 -17.86 -12.33 -19.68
CA HIS A 124 -17.13 -13.25 -18.83
C HIS A 124 -16.41 -12.51 -17.71
N LEU A 125 -16.40 -13.12 -16.53
CA LEU A 125 -15.65 -12.62 -15.37
C LEU A 125 -14.47 -13.56 -15.09
N PRO A 126 -13.34 -13.06 -14.56
CA PRO A 126 -12.15 -13.87 -14.29
C PRO A 126 -12.42 -15.10 -13.42
N ILE A 127 -13.18 -14.93 -12.32
CA ILE A 127 -13.45 -16.01 -11.37
C ILE A 127 -14.90 -16.48 -11.51
N ILE A 128 -15.07 -17.79 -11.68
CA ILE A 128 -16.34 -18.47 -11.47
C ILE A 128 -16.29 -19.08 -10.06
N ARG A 129 -17.36 -18.86 -9.28
CA ARG A 129 -17.45 -19.31 -7.88
C ARG A 129 -18.80 -19.98 -7.64
N ASP A 130 -18.76 -21.16 -7.02
CA ASP A 130 -19.94 -21.77 -6.41
C ASP A 130 -19.89 -21.52 -4.90
N ALA A 131 -20.81 -20.69 -4.41
CA ALA A 131 -20.91 -20.36 -2.99
C ALA A 131 -21.40 -21.53 -2.13
N THR A 132 -22.09 -22.51 -2.71
CA THR A 132 -22.65 -23.67 -1.99
C THR A 132 -21.55 -24.67 -1.67
N THR A 133 -20.71 -24.98 -2.66
CA THR A 133 -19.62 -25.96 -2.53
C THR A 133 -18.28 -25.32 -2.17
N ASN A 134 -18.21 -23.98 -2.17
CA ASN A 134 -17.01 -23.18 -1.94
C ASN A 134 -15.87 -23.54 -2.92
N ARG A 135 -16.25 -23.75 -4.19
CA ARG A 135 -15.38 -24.14 -5.30
C ARG A 135 -15.19 -22.99 -6.28
N TYR A 136 -14.00 -22.93 -6.87
CA TYR A 136 -13.55 -21.80 -7.68
C TYR A 136 -12.86 -22.30 -8.96
N TRP A 137 -13.00 -21.52 -10.02
CA TRP A 137 -12.44 -21.78 -11.33
C TRP A 137 -11.94 -20.47 -11.95
N ILE A 138 -10.82 -20.53 -12.68
CA ILE A 138 -10.52 -19.51 -13.68
C ILE A 138 -11.49 -19.69 -14.85
N ASN A 139 -12.04 -18.61 -15.37
CA ASN A 139 -12.94 -18.67 -16.51
C ASN A 139 -12.15 -18.94 -17.79
N GLU A 140 -12.34 -20.12 -18.39
CA GLU A 140 -11.57 -20.56 -19.54
C GLU A 140 -11.74 -19.64 -20.77
N ASN A 141 -12.89 -18.96 -20.90
CA ASN A 141 -13.16 -18.00 -21.97
C ASN A 141 -12.23 -16.76 -21.94
N LEU A 142 -11.54 -16.52 -20.83
CA LEU A 142 -10.60 -15.40 -20.67
C LEU A 142 -9.12 -15.83 -20.79
N ILE A 143 -8.85 -17.14 -20.80
CA ILE A 143 -7.51 -17.71 -20.98
C ILE A 143 -7.35 -18.51 -22.27
N LYS A 144 -8.45 -18.86 -22.95
CA LYS A 144 -8.46 -19.36 -24.33
C LYS A 144 -8.96 -18.23 -25.22
N ILE A 145 -8.09 -17.71 -26.10
CA ILE A 145 -8.42 -16.61 -27.01
C ILE A 145 -8.20 -17.04 -28.46
N ILE A 146 -8.85 -16.35 -29.39
CA ILE A 146 -8.72 -16.59 -30.83
C ILE A 146 -7.81 -15.51 -31.43
N ILE A 147 -6.71 -15.94 -32.06
CA ILE A 147 -5.77 -15.11 -32.82
C ILE A 147 -5.65 -15.70 -34.22
N ASP A 148 -5.91 -14.92 -35.26
CA ASP A 148 -5.83 -15.37 -36.66
C ASP A 148 -6.55 -16.70 -36.92
N ASN A 149 -7.75 -16.85 -36.37
CA ASN A 149 -8.59 -18.08 -36.39
C ASN A 149 -8.00 -19.30 -35.66
N ASN A 150 -6.88 -19.16 -34.96
CA ASN A 150 -6.32 -20.19 -34.11
C ASN A 150 -6.64 -19.89 -32.64
N GLN A 151 -7.14 -20.91 -31.94
CA GLN A 151 -7.33 -20.82 -30.50
C GLN A 151 -6.00 -21.07 -29.79
N ILE A 152 -5.57 -20.12 -28.97
CA ILE A 152 -4.39 -20.24 -28.12
C ILE A 152 -4.78 -20.20 -26.64
N ASN A 153 -3.99 -20.85 -25.80
CA ASN A 153 -4.12 -20.79 -24.34
C ASN A 153 -3.04 -19.88 -23.76
N ILE A 154 -3.44 -18.84 -23.01
CA ILE A 154 -2.58 -17.83 -22.40
C ILE A 154 -2.33 -18.05 -20.90
N ALA A 155 -2.71 -19.19 -20.32
CA ALA A 155 -2.55 -19.47 -18.90
C ALA A 155 -1.08 -19.34 -18.45
N THR A 156 -0.13 -19.95 -19.16
CA THR A 156 1.29 -19.90 -18.81
C THR A 156 1.84 -18.47 -18.89
N SER A 157 1.52 -17.73 -19.94
CA SER A 157 1.97 -16.34 -20.08
C SER A 157 1.34 -15.39 -19.04
N VAL A 158 0.07 -15.61 -18.67
CA VAL A 158 -0.58 -14.90 -17.55
C VAL A 158 0.17 -15.12 -16.24
N LYS A 159 0.52 -16.37 -15.92
CA LYS A 159 1.29 -16.71 -14.72
C LYS A 159 2.65 -15.99 -14.72
N ASP A 160 3.37 -16.05 -15.83
CA ASP A 160 4.72 -15.44 -15.95
C ASP A 160 4.69 -13.91 -15.91
N ILE A 161 3.64 -13.27 -16.45
CA ILE A 161 3.45 -11.82 -16.33
C ILE A 161 3.29 -11.42 -14.86
N ILE A 162 2.52 -12.19 -14.10
CA ILE A 162 2.33 -11.93 -12.67
C ILE A 162 3.64 -12.19 -11.91
N ASP A 163 4.35 -13.28 -12.18
CA ASP A 163 5.66 -13.58 -11.59
C ASP A 163 6.68 -12.45 -11.87
N ALA A 164 6.75 -11.97 -13.12
CA ALA A 164 7.64 -10.87 -13.50
C ALA A 164 7.25 -9.55 -12.80
N TYR A 165 5.96 -9.30 -12.61
CA TYR A 165 5.48 -8.12 -11.90
C TYR A 165 5.88 -8.17 -10.42
N VAL A 166 5.68 -9.31 -9.77
CA VAL A 166 6.07 -9.54 -8.36
C VAL A 166 7.57 -9.39 -8.20
N LYS A 167 8.36 -9.95 -9.12
CA LYS A 167 9.81 -9.81 -9.12
C LYS A 167 10.24 -8.35 -9.23
N ALA A 168 9.70 -7.59 -10.19
CA ALA A 168 10.02 -6.16 -10.33
C ALA A 168 9.72 -5.36 -9.06
N ARG A 169 8.60 -5.68 -8.39
CA ARG A 169 8.23 -5.05 -7.10
C ARG A 169 9.13 -5.46 -5.94
N SER A 170 9.58 -6.72 -5.92
CA SER A 170 10.50 -7.26 -4.92
C SER A 170 11.88 -6.64 -5.06
N ASP A 171 12.41 -6.60 -6.28
CA ASP A 171 13.70 -6.02 -6.61
C ASP A 171 13.74 -4.53 -6.20
N ALA A 172 12.73 -3.75 -6.60
CA ALA A 172 12.63 -2.34 -6.22
C ALA A 172 12.54 -2.10 -4.71
N PHE A 173 11.90 -3.02 -3.96
CA PHE A 173 11.81 -2.93 -2.51
C PHE A 173 13.14 -3.27 -1.84
N ASN A 174 13.81 -4.33 -2.29
CA ASN A 174 15.11 -4.74 -1.77
C ASN A 174 16.18 -3.68 -2.05
N GLU A 175 16.18 -3.08 -3.24
CA GLU A 175 17.04 -1.94 -3.58
C GLU A 175 16.82 -0.76 -2.63
N PHE A 176 15.56 -0.45 -2.30
CA PHE A 176 15.23 0.61 -1.34
C PHE A 176 15.76 0.30 0.07
N LEU A 177 15.60 -0.93 0.56
CA LEU A 177 16.11 -1.33 1.87
C LEU A 177 17.65 -1.30 1.92
N LEU A 178 18.31 -1.80 0.88
CA LEU A 178 19.77 -1.74 0.77
C LEU A 178 20.26 -0.29 0.78
N TYR A 179 19.56 0.59 0.07
CA TYR A 179 19.88 2.01 0.06
C TYR A 179 19.68 2.66 1.44
N CYS A 180 18.63 2.31 2.17
CA CYS A 180 18.45 2.77 3.56
C CYS A 180 19.62 2.33 4.44
N GLN A 181 20.05 1.06 4.35
CA GLN A 181 21.19 0.55 5.13
C GLN A 181 22.48 1.30 4.80
N GLN A 182 22.75 1.52 3.51
CA GLN A 182 23.90 2.32 3.08
C GLN A 182 23.85 3.74 3.67
N MET A 183 22.67 4.37 3.76
CA MET A 183 22.52 5.70 4.35
C MET A 183 22.74 5.73 5.86
N ILE A 184 22.45 4.64 6.58
CA ILE A 184 22.80 4.48 8.00
C ILE A 184 24.33 4.44 8.13
N ASP A 185 25.00 3.58 7.36
CA ASP A 185 26.45 3.40 7.44
C ASP A 185 27.22 4.68 7.05
N ILE A 186 26.74 5.40 6.03
CA ILE A 186 27.37 6.64 5.53
C ILE A 186 27.14 7.82 6.47
N GLN A 187 26.16 7.80 7.38
CA GLN A 187 25.88 8.96 8.24
C GLN A 187 27.08 9.41 9.08
N GLN A 188 27.97 8.49 9.46
CA GLN A 188 29.18 8.83 10.21
C GLN A 188 30.25 9.53 9.34
N GLN A 189 30.19 9.37 8.02
CA GLN A 189 31.20 9.84 7.06
C GLN A 189 30.70 11.06 6.25
N GLU A 190 29.45 11.04 5.79
CA GLU A 190 28.82 12.11 5.01
C GLU A 190 27.36 12.38 5.47
N PRO A 191 27.16 13.07 6.62
CA PRO A 191 25.83 13.34 7.18
C PRO A 191 24.88 14.05 6.20
N THR A 192 25.41 14.90 5.33
CA THR A 192 24.63 15.65 4.33
C THR A 192 23.87 14.72 3.38
N ARG A 193 24.46 13.58 3.02
CA ARG A 193 23.88 12.66 2.03
C ARG A 193 22.68 11.90 2.58
N SER A 194 22.73 11.47 3.84
CA SER A 194 21.60 10.81 4.52
C SER A 194 20.45 11.78 4.77
N ILE A 195 20.76 13.05 5.07
CA ILE A 195 19.76 14.12 5.20
C ILE A 195 19.05 14.36 3.86
N GLU A 196 19.79 14.49 2.76
CA GLU A 196 19.21 14.67 1.43
C GLU A 196 18.33 13.49 1.01
N PHE A 197 18.72 12.27 1.40
CA PHE A 197 17.90 11.08 1.19
C PHE A 197 16.53 11.18 1.87
N ILE A 198 16.49 11.42 3.19
CA ILE A 198 15.22 11.53 3.94
C ILE A 198 14.36 12.67 3.37
N ARG A 199 14.97 13.82 3.07
CA ARG A 199 14.27 14.96 2.46
C ARG A 199 13.69 14.60 1.08
N GLY A 200 14.39 13.76 0.32
CA GLY A 200 13.91 13.20 -0.95
C GLY A 200 12.63 12.38 -0.81
N LEU A 201 12.47 11.65 0.29
CA LEU A 201 11.29 10.83 0.58
C LEU A 201 10.06 11.64 1.02
N LEU A 202 10.23 12.92 1.37
CA LEU A 202 9.13 13.81 1.75
C LEU A 202 8.52 14.58 0.57
N ARG A 203 9.09 14.46 -0.64
CA ARG A 203 8.60 15.22 -1.80
C ARG A 203 7.14 14.86 -2.14
N PRO A 204 6.33 15.82 -2.64
CA PRO A 204 4.91 15.57 -2.97
C PRO A 204 4.66 14.42 -3.98
N ASN A 205 5.66 14.08 -4.79
CA ASN A 205 5.58 13.01 -5.80
C ASN A 205 5.91 11.61 -5.28
N ILE A 206 6.35 11.45 -4.03
CA ILE A 206 6.61 10.15 -3.38
C ILE A 206 5.30 9.41 -3.05
N ASP A 207 5.31 8.11 -2.74
CA ASP A 207 4.12 7.39 -2.25
C ASP A 207 3.57 8.00 -0.97
N ALA A 208 2.25 8.01 -0.83
CA ALA A 208 1.59 8.33 0.42
C ALA A 208 1.99 7.37 1.56
N ARG A 209 2.23 6.08 1.30
CA ARG A 209 2.69 5.11 2.31
C ARG A 209 4.12 5.36 2.76
N VAL A 210 5.03 5.63 1.82
CA VAL A 210 6.41 6.03 2.15
C VAL A 210 6.40 7.34 2.91
N PHE A 211 5.59 8.32 2.49
CA PHE A 211 5.41 9.57 3.21
C PHE A 211 4.90 9.36 4.64
N GLU A 212 3.93 8.47 4.85
CA GLU A 212 3.41 8.12 6.18
C GLU A 212 4.50 7.49 7.06
N ILE A 213 5.27 6.54 6.53
CA ILE A 213 6.40 5.90 7.23
C ILE A 213 7.45 6.94 7.65
N VAL A 214 7.86 7.79 6.72
CA VAL A 214 8.89 8.81 6.98
C VAL A 214 8.38 9.87 7.96
N THR A 215 7.11 10.26 7.84
CA THR A 215 6.45 11.15 8.80
C THR A 215 6.45 10.56 10.20
N TYR A 216 6.06 9.29 10.32
CA TYR A 216 6.06 8.59 11.61
C TYR A 216 7.47 8.58 12.22
N ALA A 217 8.48 8.19 11.45
CA ALA A 217 9.86 8.14 11.92
C ALA A 217 10.37 9.50 12.41
N ILE A 218 10.11 10.57 11.65
CA ILE A 218 10.51 11.94 12.04
C ILE A 218 9.77 12.38 13.31
N LEU A 219 8.44 12.21 13.35
CA LEU A 219 7.65 12.66 14.50
C LEU A 219 7.95 11.85 15.76
N LYS A 220 8.19 10.55 15.64
CA LYS A 220 8.61 9.69 16.74
C LYS A 220 9.87 10.24 17.40
N GLU A 221 10.91 10.51 16.63
CA GLU A 221 12.16 11.05 17.17
C GLU A 221 12.06 12.50 17.64
N TYR A 222 11.23 13.32 16.98
CA TYR A 222 11.00 14.72 17.37
C TYR A 222 10.33 14.84 18.75
N TYR A 223 9.40 13.94 19.06
CA TYR A 223 8.68 13.95 20.33
C TYR A 223 9.38 13.16 21.44
N ALA A 224 10.28 12.22 21.10
CA ALA A 224 10.87 11.28 22.06
C ALA A 224 11.55 11.93 23.29
N GLU A 225 12.17 13.11 23.14
CA GLU A 225 12.85 13.80 24.25
C GLU A 225 11.96 14.80 25.00
N GLN A 226 10.71 14.95 24.58
CA GLN A 226 9.78 15.88 25.21
C GLN A 226 9.14 15.21 26.42
N GLN A 227 9.26 15.85 27.58
CA GLN A 227 8.68 15.39 28.83
C GLN A 227 7.42 16.18 29.16
N ILE A 228 6.47 15.52 29.80
CA ILE A 228 5.34 16.15 30.45
C ILE A 228 5.36 15.86 31.95
N TYR A 229 4.76 16.77 32.72
CA TYR A 229 4.59 16.65 34.15
C TYR A 229 3.09 16.56 34.44
N TRP A 230 2.63 15.46 35.07
CA TRP A 230 1.21 15.24 35.33
C TRP A 230 0.97 14.42 36.60
N GLY A 231 -0.07 14.76 37.34
CA GLY A 231 -0.38 14.13 38.63
C GLY A 231 -1.74 14.57 39.15
N TRP A 232 -2.22 13.93 40.21
CA TRP A 232 -3.52 14.26 40.82
C TRP A 232 -3.46 15.53 41.67
N SER A 233 -2.26 16.01 42.00
CA SER A 233 -2.03 17.27 42.70
C SER A 233 -0.77 17.98 42.17
N PRO A 234 -0.63 19.32 42.35
CA PRO A 234 0.58 20.06 41.98
C PRO A 234 1.85 19.61 42.72
N ASP A 235 1.70 18.97 43.88
CA ASP A 235 2.81 18.51 44.72
C ASP A 235 3.23 17.06 44.41
N GLU A 236 2.41 16.32 43.65
CA GLU A 236 2.61 14.90 43.29
C GLU A 236 2.59 14.71 41.77
N LEU A 237 3.52 15.38 41.08
CA LEU A 237 3.65 15.28 39.62
C LEU A 237 4.57 14.13 39.22
N ASN A 238 4.10 13.29 38.28
CA ASN A 238 4.91 12.33 37.57
C ASN A 238 5.56 13.00 36.36
N THR A 239 6.78 12.58 36.01
CA THR A 239 7.43 12.94 34.75
C THR A 239 7.35 11.75 33.80
N GLU A 240 6.83 11.98 32.60
CA GLU A 240 6.75 10.94 31.56
C GLU A 240 7.13 11.55 30.21
N TYR A 241 7.85 10.77 29.39
CA TYR A 241 8.21 11.17 28.03
C TYR A 241 7.03 10.97 27.07
N LEU A 242 6.97 11.80 26.03
CA LEU A 242 6.02 11.61 24.94
C LEU A 242 6.45 10.41 24.08
N ILE A 243 5.51 9.49 23.85
CA ILE A 243 5.73 8.30 23.03
C ILE A 243 4.70 8.28 21.91
N LEU A 244 5.16 8.23 20.66
CA LEU A 244 4.31 8.15 19.48
C LEU A 244 4.14 6.71 19.01
N TYR A 245 2.93 6.19 19.12
CA TYR A 245 2.56 4.85 18.67
C TYR A 245 1.92 4.91 17.29
N LYS A 246 2.20 3.89 16.47
CA LYS A 246 1.45 3.64 15.24
C LYS A 246 0.27 2.73 15.56
N THR A 247 -0.91 3.07 15.06
CA THR A 247 -2.17 2.33 15.37
C THR A 247 -2.38 1.10 14.48
N GLY A 248 -1.54 0.92 13.45
CA GLY A 248 -1.65 -0.17 12.50
C GLY A 248 -0.66 -0.05 11.35
N ARG A 249 -0.98 -0.66 10.22
CA ARG A 249 -0.22 -0.51 8.96
C ARG A 249 -0.54 0.80 8.26
N THR A 250 0.22 1.12 7.21
CA THR A 250 -0.04 2.37 6.50
C THR A 250 -1.42 2.36 5.87
N ASN A 251 -2.23 3.33 6.27
CA ASN A 251 -3.66 3.40 5.97
C ASN A 251 -4.03 4.66 5.18
N ALA A 252 -3.05 5.24 4.48
CA ALA A 252 -3.14 6.48 3.70
C ALA A 252 -4.35 6.64 2.74
N ASN A 253 -5.17 5.60 2.52
CA ASN A 253 -6.30 5.62 1.59
C ASN A 253 -7.65 5.12 2.16
N ASP A 254 -7.67 4.46 3.33
CA ASP A 254 -8.91 3.91 3.90
C ASP A 254 -9.45 4.78 5.07
N GLY A 255 -8.71 5.84 5.42
CA GLY A 255 -9.00 6.79 6.49
C GLY A 255 -8.86 6.13 7.86
N GLY A 256 -8.45 6.88 8.87
CA GLY A 256 -8.29 6.33 10.22
C GLY A 256 -7.68 7.35 11.16
N ILE A 257 -7.00 6.82 12.18
CA ILE A 257 -5.99 7.52 12.95
C ILE A 257 -4.72 6.72 12.71
N ASP A 258 -3.66 7.34 12.19
CA ASP A 258 -2.41 6.64 11.89
C ASP A 258 -1.52 6.56 13.14
N PHE A 259 -1.45 7.63 13.94
CA PHE A 259 -0.60 7.69 15.14
C PHE A 259 -1.37 8.18 16.37
N VAL A 260 -0.96 7.68 17.54
CA VAL A 260 -1.48 8.10 18.85
C VAL A 260 -0.31 8.40 19.77
N MET A 261 -0.37 9.51 20.49
CA MET A 261 0.67 9.91 21.43
C MET A 261 0.22 9.66 22.88
N LYS A 262 1.06 8.94 23.64
CA LYS A 262 0.97 8.84 25.09
C LYS A 262 1.90 9.88 25.73
N PRO A 263 1.53 10.51 26.86
CA PRO A 263 0.28 10.36 27.62
C PRO A 263 -0.85 11.28 27.17
N LEU A 264 -0.58 12.24 26.28
CA LEU A 264 -1.53 13.29 25.91
C LEU A 264 -2.83 12.79 25.26
N GLY A 265 -2.84 11.56 24.73
CA GLY A 265 -3.97 11.06 23.95
C GLY A 265 -4.13 11.83 22.64
N ARG A 266 -3.03 12.29 22.05
CA ARG A 266 -3.04 13.12 20.84
C ARG A 266 -3.10 12.24 19.59
N PHE A 267 -4.03 12.54 18.68
CA PHE A 267 -4.24 11.76 17.47
C PHE A 267 -3.65 12.44 16.24
N PHE A 268 -3.04 11.63 15.37
CA PHE A 268 -2.45 12.09 14.13
C PHE A 268 -3.03 11.31 12.96
N GLN A 269 -3.42 12.04 11.91
CA GLN A 269 -3.85 11.46 10.65
C GLN A 269 -3.04 12.01 9.48
N VAL A 270 -2.42 11.13 8.72
CA VAL A 270 -1.66 11.46 7.52
C VAL A 270 -2.60 11.46 6.31
N THR A 271 -2.46 12.46 5.44
CA THR A 271 -3.28 12.58 4.24
C THR A 271 -2.47 13.10 3.05
N GLU A 272 -2.72 12.49 1.89
CA GLU A 272 -2.12 12.93 0.63
C GLU A 272 -2.78 14.20 0.07
N ASN A 273 -4.09 14.36 0.29
CA ASN A 273 -4.89 15.41 -0.35
C ASN A 273 -5.62 16.28 0.69
N ILE A 274 -5.91 17.51 0.30
CA ILE A 274 -6.74 18.44 1.07
C ILE A 274 -8.21 18.18 0.67
N ASP A 275 -8.87 17.28 1.40
CA ASP A 275 -10.25 16.84 1.17
C ASP A 275 -11.03 16.90 2.48
N ALA A 276 -11.94 17.88 2.60
CA ALA A 276 -12.76 18.08 3.79
C ALA A 276 -13.64 16.87 4.10
N GLY A 277 -14.08 16.13 3.08
CA GLY A 277 -14.87 14.92 3.28
C GLY A 277 -14.09 13.83 4.00
N LYS A 278 -12.82 13.63 3.65
CA LYS A 278 -11.95 12.67 4.35
C LYS A 278 -11.65 13.10 5.78
N TYR A 279 -11.31 14.37 5.98
CA TYR A 279 -11.00 14.90 7.32
C TYR A 279 -12.18 14.71 8.26
N PHE A 280 -13.40 14.96 7.78
CA PHE A 280 -14.58 14.89 8.62
C PHE A 280 -14.96 13.44 8.94
N LEU A 281 -14.70 12.49 8.02
CA LEU A 281 -14.85 11.07 8.31
C LEU A 281 -13.91 10.63 9.44
N ASP A 282 -12.67 11.10 9.43
CA ASP A 282 -11.70 10.74 10.48
C ASP A 282 -12.04 11.42 11.82
N ILE A 283 -12.49 12.68 11.79
CA ILE A 283 -13.04 13.38 12.96
C ILE A 283 -14.25 12.64 13.55
N ASP A 284 -15.20 12.21 12.72
CA ASP A 284 -16.39 11.48 13.19
C ASP A 284 -16.03 10.11 13.78
N LYS A 285 -14.99 9.41 13.28
CA LYS A 285 -14.52 8.11 13.83
C LYS A 285 -14.09 8.21 15.29
N VAL A 286 -13.59 9.36 15.72
CA VAL A 286 -13.17 9.61 17.11
C VAL A 286 -14.18 10.48 17.87
N GLN A 287 -15.45 10.48 17.45
CA GLN A 287 -16.52 11.27 18.07
C GLN A 287 -16.19 12.77 18.21
N ARG A 288 -15.51 13.34 17.20
CA ARG A 288 -15.08 14.75 17.15
C ARG A 288 -14.04 15.14 18.20
N TYR A 289 -13.25 14.16 18.66
CA TYR A 289 -12.02 14.44 19.39
C TYR A 289 -11.02 15.20 18.49
N PRO A 290 -10.18 16.11 19.04
CA PRO A 290 -9.19 16.83 18.26
C PRO A 290 -8.19 15.92 17.55
N ILE A 291 -7.90 16.22 16.28
CA ILE A 291 -6.95 15.48 15.44
C ILE A 291 -5.92 16.44 14.85
N THR A 292 -4.65 16.03 14.90
CA THR A 292 -3.56 16.65 14.14
C THR A 292 -3.46 16.02 12.76
N PHE A 293 -3.52 16.84 11.70
CA PHE A 293 -3.41 16.36 10.33
C PHE A 293 -2.00 16.60 9.77
N VAL A 294 -1.34 15.53 9.32
CA VAL A 294 -0.09 15.65 8.56
C VAL A 294 -0.40 15.58 7.07
N VAL A 295 -0.17 16.67 6.36
CA VAL A 295 -0.65 16.87 4.99
C VAL A 295 0.54 16.91 4.05
N LYS A 296 0.52 16.03 3.05
CA LYS A 296 1.57 15.91 2.02
C LYS A 296 1.49 17.03 0.97
N THR A 297 1.72 18.25 1.42
CA THR A 297 1.68 19.47 0.60
C THR A 297 2.71 20.49 1.08
N GLU A 298 3.14 21.35 0.17
CA GLU A 298 3.95 22.53 0.49
C GLU A 298 3.09 23.77 0.75
N ASP A 299 1.76 23.67 0.57
CA ASP A 299 0.82 24.74 0.89
C ASP A 299 0.95 25.17 2.37
N THR A 300 0.81 26.48 2.62
CA THR A 300 0.80 27.00 3.99
C THR A 300 -0.38 26.46 4.80
N VAL A 301 -0.22 26.39 6.13
CA VAL A 301 -1.29 25.97 7.05
C VAL A 301 -2.56 26.79 6.84
N GLN A 302 -2.45 28.11 6.64
CA GLN A 302 -3.62 28.96 6.38
C GLN A 302 -4.34 28.57 5.08
N ASN A 303 -3.59 28.27 4.01
CA ASN A 303 -4.18 27.86 2.74
C ASN A 303 -4.84 26.49 2.83
N ILE A 304 -4.26 25.54 3.57
CA ILE A 304 -4.86 24.23 3.82
C ILE A 304 -6.19 24.39 4.54
N LEU A 305 -6.20 25.10 5.68
CA LEU A 305 -7.42 25.31 6.47
C LEU A 305 -8.50 26.07 5.69
N LYS A 306 -8.11 27.08 4.89
CA LYS A 306 -9.03 27.81 4.03
C LYS A 306 -9.68 26.90 2.97
N LYS A 307 -8.89 26.04 2.30
CA LYS A 307 -9.41 25.06 1.33
C LYS A 307 -10.38 24.09 1.99
N VAL A 308 -10.05 23.57 3.19
CA VAL A 308 -10.96 22.69 3.95
C VAL A 308 -12.26 23.42 4.32
N GLU A 309 -12.17 24.66 4.79
CA GLU A 309 -13.34 25.48 5.13
C GLU A 309 -14.23 25.75 3.90
N GLU A 310 -13.64 26.10 2.75
CA GLU A 310 -14.37 26.35 1.50
C GLU A 310 -15.13 25.10 1.03
N GLN A 311 -14.46 23.95 0.99
CA GLN A 311 -15.07 22.66 0.65
C GLN A 311 -16.19 22.28 1.64
N ALA A 312 -15.98 22.54 2.93
CA ALA A 312 -16.98 22.27 3.97
C ALA A 312 -18.21 23.17 3.84
N LYS A 313 -18.03 24.46 3.52
CA LYS A 313 -19.12 25.41 3.27
C LYS A 313 -19.95 24.99 2.06
N GLU A 314 -19.30 24.52 1.00
CA GLU A 314 -19.98 24.00 -0.19
C GLU A 314 -20.84 22.77 0.15
N ARG A 315 -20.28 21.85 0.95
CA ARG A 315 -20.92 20.58 1.31
C ARG A 315 -22.10 20.74 2.28
N TYR A 316 -21.94 21.52 3.35
CA TYR A 316 -22.94 21.58 4.43
C TYR A 316 -23.80 22.83 4.42
N LYS A 317 -23.33 23.94 3.83
CA LYS A 317 -23.99 25.27 3.80
C LYS A 317 -24.32 25.90 5.17
N ILE A 318 -24.23 25.15 6.28
CA ILE A 318 -24.53 25.58 7.64
C ILE A 318 -23.23 25.90 8.38
N LYS A 319 -23.02 27.19 8.69
CA LYS A 319 -21.80 27.68 9.37
C LYS A 319 -21.51 26.99 10.70
N ALA A 320 -22.54 26.73 11.51
CA ALA A 320 -22.37 26.09 12.81
C ALA A 320 -21.81 24.66 12.70
N ILE A 321 -22.15 23.92 11.63
CA ILE A 321 -21.62 22.57 11.40
C ILE A 321 -20.17 22.65 10.95
N VAL A 322 -19.86 23.53 9.99
CA VAL A 322 -18.50 23.76 9.50
C VAL A 322 -17.56 24.11 10.65
N ASN A 323 -17.97 25.05 11.52
CA ASN A 323 -17.16 25.48 12.65
C ASN A 323 -16.85 24.34 13.63
N ARG A 324 -17.80 23.43 13.89
CA ARG A 324 -17.57 22.28 14.80
C ARG A 324 -16.51 21.32 14.25
N TYR A 325 -16.56 21.01 12.96
CA TYR A 325 -15.54 20.17 12.35
C TYR A 325 -14.17 20.85 12.34
N LEU A 326 -14.11 22.13 11.95
CA LEU A 326 -12.85 22.86 11.94
C LEU A 326 -12.25 23.02 13.34
N SER A 327 -13.07 23.17 14.39
CA SER A 327 -12.58 23.19 15.78
C SER A 327 -12.02 21.84 16.25
N SER A 328 -12.30 20.75 15.52
CA SER A 328 -11.71 19.43 15.80
C SER A 328 -10.35 19.23 15.10
N VAL A 329 -9.90 20.19 14.28
CA VAL A 329 -8.55 20.21 13.74
C VAL A 329 -7.63 20.86 14.77
N GLU A 330 -6.81 20.04 15.43
CA GLU A 330 -5.91 20.48 16.51
C GLU A 330 -4.68 21.20 15.97
N GLU A 331 -4.01 20.59 14.98
CA GLU A 331 -2.83 21.12 14.30
C GLU A 331 -2.81 20.62 12.85
N VAL A 332 -2.17 21.39 11.98
CA VAL A 332 -1.83 20.94 10.62
C VAL A 332 -0.32 21.00 10.44
N ILE A 333 0.29 19.86 10.11
CA ILE A 333 1.70 19.71 9.80
C ILE A 333 1.83 19.50 8.30
N ASN A 334 2.34 20.48 7.58
CA ASN A 334 2.64 20.36 6.15
C ASN A 334 4.09 19.91 5.93
N ILE A 335 4.52 19.71 4.67
CA ILE A 335 5.90 19.30 4.37
C ILE A 335 6.92 20.29 4.94
N PRO A 336 6.79 21.62 4.78
CA PRO A 336 7.71 22.59 5.38
C PRO A 336 7.81 22.51 6.93
N GLU A 337 6.70 22.31 7.63
CA GLU A 337 6.70 22.12 9.08
C GLU A 337 7.39 20.80 9.46
N LEU A 338 7.10 19.72 8.75
CA LEU A 338 7.74 18.43 8.98
C LEU A 338 9.26 18.49 8.75
N MET A 339 9.71 19.23 7.73
CA MET A 339 11.14 19.49 7.49
C MET A 339 11.78 20.24 8.65
N ARG A 340 11.12 21.28 9.19
CA ARG A 340 11.63 22.00 10.36
C ARG A 340 11.76 21.10 11.60
N ARG A 341 10.80 20.20 11.80
CA ARG A 341 10.86 19.21 12.89
C ARG A 341 11.98 18.20 12.67
N PHE A 342 12.19 17.76 11.42
CA PHE A 342 13.32 16.92 11.07
C PHE A 342 14.66 17.62 11.31
N ASP A 343 14.79 18.90 10.97
CA ASP A 343 16.00 19.68 11.26
C ASP A 343 16.30 19.74 12.77
N ALA A 344 15.27 19.83 13.62
CA ALA A 344 15.44 19.75 15.08
C ALA A 344 15.92 18.36 15.54
N VAL A 345 15.43 17.28 14.92
CA VAL A 345 15.91 15.91 15.18
C VAL A 345 17.37 15.75 14.79
N LEU A 346 17.79 16.37 13.69
CA LEU A 346 19.18 16.36 13.23
C LEU A 346 20.12 17.09 14.19
N VAL A 347 19.69 18.21 14.76
CA VAL A 347 20.47 18.94 15.80
C VAL A 347 20.75 18.05 17.02
N LEU A 348 19.85 17.11 17.33
CA LEU A 348 20.02 16.13 18.40
C LEU A 348 20.82 14.87 17.98
N ASN A 349 21.43 14.86 16.79
CA ASN A 349 22.15 13.73 16.21
C ASN A 349 21.31 12.44 16.05
N LYS A 350 19.99 12.56 15.95
CA LYS A 350 19.06 11.43 15.85
C LYS A 350 18.69 11.04 14.41
N GLY A 351 19.44 11.50 13.41
CA GLY A 351 19.20 11.16 12.01
C GLY A 351 19.23 9.66 11.72
N ALA A 352 20.06 8.89 12.43
CA ALA A 352 20.21 7.45 12.22
C ALA A 352 18.97 6.69 12.67
N ALA A 353 18.47 7.05 13.85
CA ALA A 353 17.23 6.51 14.41
C ALA A 353 16.03 6.73 13.47
N VAL A 354 15.98 7.88 12.76
CA VAL A 354 14.95 8.11 11.74
C VAL A 354 15.06 7.11 10.58
N ILE A 355 16.26 6.83 10.08
CA ILE A 355 16.45 5.86 8.98
C ILE A 355 16.16 4.44 9.45
N GLU A 356 16.62 4.06 10.63
CA GLU A 356 16.32 2.76 11.25
C GLU A 356 14.82 2.55 11.38
N GLU A 357 14.08 3.56 11.87
CA GLU A 357 12.63 3.49 11.97
C GLU A 357 11.96 3.39 10.58
N ILE A 358 12.47 4.10 9.56
CA ILE A 358 11.99 3.95 8.18
C ILE A 358 12.16 2.50 7.69
N VAL A 359 13.29 1.86 7.98
CA VAL A 359 13.56 0.45 7.62
C VAL A 359 12.59 -0.48 8.33
N ILE A 360 12.44 -0.36 9.64
CA ILE A 360 11.54 -1.18 10.46
C ILE A 360 10.11 -1.09 9.92
N GLN A 361 9.60 0.14 9.76
CA GLN A 361 8.23 0.37 9.31
C GLN A 361 8.01 -0.07 7.86
N SER A 362 9.04 0.02 7.01
CA SER A 362 8.99 -0.50 5.64
C SER A 362 8.86 -2.03 5.64
N ARG A 363 9.66 -2.75 6.45
CA ARG A 363 9.55 -4.22 6.55
C ARG A 363 8.14 -4.66 7.00
N VAL A 364 7.57 -3.98 8.00
CA VAL A 364 6.20 -4.22 8.51
C VAL A 364 5.15 -4.01 7.41
N GLU A 365 5.26 -2.91 6.67
CA GLU A 365 4.31 -2.52 5.61
C GLU A 365 4.34 -3.50 4.44
N PHE A 366 5.54 -3.92 4.03
CA PHE A 366 5.75 -4.79 2.88
C PHE A 366 5.76 -6.28 3.25
N ASN A 367 5.23 -6.71 4.40
CA ASN A 367 5.04 -8.14 4.71
C ASN A 367 6.33 -8.99 4.65
N VAL A 368 7.51 -8.42 4.89
CA VAL A 368 8.80 -9.14 4.76
C VAL A 368 9.23 -9.83 6.07
N GLU A 369 8.42 -9.74 7.12
CA GLU A 369 8.74 -10.21 8.48
C GLU A 369 8.85 -11.73 8.68
N ALA A 370 8.98 -12.55 7.63
CA ALA A 370 8.92 -14.00 7.81
C ALA A 370 10.19 -14.65 8.38
N GLU A 371 11.33 -13.97 8.58
CA GLU A 371 12.57 -14.69 8.94
C GLU A 371 13.45 -14.11 10.08
N GLU A 372 13.23 -12.90 10.62
CA GLU A 372 14.17 -12.34 11.62
C GLU A 372 13.59 -11.92 12.99
N GLN A 373 12.27 -11.75 13.14
CA GLN A 373 11.69 -11.25 14.40
C GLN A 373 11.44 -12.34 15.47
N ASP A 374 11.34 -13.62 15.07
CA ASP A 374 11.14 -14.71 16.04
C ASP A 374 12.37 -14.99 16.90
N ILE A 375 13.56 -14.49 16.52
CA ILE A 375 14.80 -14.68 17.30
C ILE A 375 14.92 -13.64 18.41
N LEU A 376 14.59 -12.37 18.13
CA LEU A 376 14.77 -11.27 19.11
C LEU A 376 13.71 -11.23 20.21
N THR A 377 12.51 -11.76 19.94
CA THR A 377 11.42 -11.79 20.92
C THR A 377 11.52 -12.97 21.90
N TYR A 378 12.18 -14.06 21.48
CA TYR A 378 12.42 -15.23 22.33
C TYR A 378 13.60 -15.03 23.29
N GLU A 379 14.63 -14.24 22.95
CA GLU A 379 15.75 -14.00 23.89
C GLU A 379 15.39 -13.04 25.03
N GLN A 380 14.44 -12.12 24.83
CA GLN A 380 14.02 -11.17 25.87
C GLN A 380 12.97 -11.71 26.85
N THR A 381 12.39 -12.90 26.61
CA THR A 381 11.36 -13.50 27.48
C THR A 381 11.90 -14.55 28.45
N PHE A 382 13.22 -14.83 28.43
CA PHE A 382 13.88 -15.77 29.35
C PHE A 382 14.89 -15.12 30.30
N GLU A 383 15.02 -13.79 30.30
CA GLU A 383 15.80 -13.05 31.29
C GLU A 383 14.91 -12.03 32.03
N GLU A 384 13.98 -12.53 32.84
CA GLU A 384 13.47 -11.85 34.05
C GLU A 384 12.91 -12.86 35.07
#